data_AF-A0A9Q3JLH4-F1
#
_entry.id   AF-A0A9Q3JLH4-F1
#
_cell.length_a   1.000
_cell.length_b   1.000
_cell.length_c   1.000
_cell.angle_alpha   90.00
_cell.angle_beta   90.00
_cell.angle_gamma   90.00
#
_symmetry.space_group_name_H-M   'P 1'
#
loop_
_entity.id
_entity.type
_entity.pdbx_description
1 polymer ?
#
loop_
_entity_poly.entity_id
_entity_poly.type
_entity_poly.pdbx_seq_one_letter_code
_entity_poly.pdbx_strand_id
1 'polypeptide(L)'
;MIQIQEPKSLWEIAHMDWVTALPPGGDRSYNACLVLVDRYRKTPMILPCHKDETAMDTATMIWNKAISNTGLFQNIISDRDPRFTSIL
;
A
#
# COMPACT_ATOMS: atom_id res chain seq x y z
N MET A 1 -18.45 -13.50 4.71
CA MET A 1 -17.60 -12.50 4.03
C MET A 1 -18.05 -11.13 4.53
N ILE A 2 -17.12 -10.24 4.92
CA ILE A 2 -17.48 -8.88 5.33
C ILE A 2 -17.94 -8.13 4.08
N GLN A 3 -19.15 -7.57 4.11
CA GLN A 3 -19.66 -6.69 3.07
C GLN A 3 -19.00 -5.32 3.23
N ILE A 4 -18.21 -4.92 2.25
CA ILE A 4 -17.55 -3.62 2.22
C ILE A 4 -18.40 -2.70 1.34
N GLN A 5 -18.93 -1.63 1.95
CA GLN A 5 -19.70 -0.63 1.23
C GLN A 5 -18.83 0.08 0.19
N GLU A 6 -19.43 0.52 -0.91
CA GLU A 6 -18.71 1.33 -1.88
C GLU A 6 -18.35 2.69 -1.27
N PRO A 7 -17.11 3.17 -1.49
CA PRO A 7 -16.67 4.46 -0.97
C PRO A 7 -17.45 5.59 -1.63
N LYS A 8 -17.64 6.69 -0.89
CA LYS A 8 -18.31 7.90 -1.37
C LYS A 8 -17.33 9.02 -1.71
N SER A 9 -16.08 8.86 -1.31
CA SER A 9 -15.03 9.85 -1.48
C SER A 9 -13.70 9.21 -1.89
N LEU A 10 -12.80 10.04 -2.43
CA LEU A 10 -11.45 9.62 -2.83
C LEU A 10 -10.69 9.09 -1.63
N TRP A 11 -10.00 7.96 -1.82
CA TRP A 11 -9.12 7.37 -0.81
C TRP A 11 -9.82 6.99 0.50
N GLU A 12 -11.14 6.92 0.53
CA GLU A 12 -11.88 6.43 1.70
C GLU A 12 -11.55 4.96 1.98
N ILE A 13 -11.44 4.17 0.91
CA ILE A 13 -11.08 2.75 0.96
C ILE A 13 -9.89 2.52 0.02
N ALA A 14 -8.77 2.08 0.58
CA ALA A 14 -7.57 1.73 -0.18
C ALA A 14 -7.41 0.20 -0.25
N HIS A 15 -7.23 -0.33 -1.45
CA HIS A 15 -6.69 -1.67 -1.63
C HIS A 15 -5.18 -1.60 -1.60
N MET A 16 -4.52 -2.50 -0.86
CA MET A 16 -3.06 -2.54 -0.77
C MET A 16 -2.55 -3.93 -1.07
N ASP A 17 -1.51 -4.00 -1.90
CA ASP A 17 -0.88 -5.26 -2.28
C ASP A 17 0.62 -5.07 -2.50
N TRP A 18 1.39 -6.08 -2.13
CA TRP A 18 2.84 -6.10 -2.28
C TRP A 18 3.22 -6.90 -3.52
N VAL A 19 3.87 -6.23 -4.47
CA VAL A 19 4.49 -6.90 -5.61
C VAL A 19 5.96 -7.10 -5.28
N THR A 20 6.31 -8.33 -4.95
CA THR A 20 7.69 -8.75 -4.68
C THR A 20 8.25 -9.55 -5.86
N ALA A 21 9.58 -9.69 -5.94
CA ALA A 21 10.29 -10.36 -7.04
C ALA A 21 10.36 -9.59 -8.38
N LEU A 22 10.44 -8.27 -8.32
CA LEU A 22 10.79 -7.46 -9.48
C LEU A 22 12.32 -7.49 -9.70
N PRO A 23 12.80 -7.42 -10.95
CA PRO A 23 14.21 -7.20 -11.21
C PRO A 23 14.65 -5.85 -10.60
N PRO A 24 15.84 -5.76 -9.98
CA PRO A 24 16.34 -4.51 -9.43
C PRO A 24 16.39 -3.40 -10.49
N GLY A 25 15.84 -2.23 -10.18
CA GLY A 25 15.71 -1.14 -11.14
C GLY A 25 15.96 0.25 -10.56
N GLY A 26 16.40 1.16 -11.44
CA GLY A 26 16.72 2.56 -11.13
C GLY A 26 17.96 2.73 -10.26
N ASP A 27 18.29 3.98 -9.94
CA ASP A 27 19.51 4.34 -9.21
C ASP A 27 19.60 3.73 -7.80
N ARG A 28 18.45 3.36 -7.22
CA ARG A 28 18.34 2.75 -5.88
C ARG A 28 18.15 1.24 -5.90
N SER A 29 18.15 0.62 -7.08
CA SER A 29 18.00 -0.84 -7.24
C SER A 29 16.78 -1.41 -6.51
N TYR A 30 15.64 -0.72 -6.58
CA TYR A 30 14.39 -1.20 -5.98
C TYR A 30 13.97 -2.52 -6.65
N ASN A 31 13.51 -3.48 -5.84
CA ASN A 31 13.21 -4.84 -6.28
C ASN A 31 11.79 -5.30 -5.87
N ALA A 32 11.00 -4.39 -5.32
CA ALA A 32 9.59 -4.57 -4.98
C ALA A 32 8.84 -3.23 -5.13
N CYS A 33 7.52 -3.30 -5.10
CA CYS A 33 6.69 -2.12 -4.88
C CYS A 33 5.46 -2.44 -4.03
N LEU A 34 5.03 -1.45 -3.25
CA LEU A 34 3.72 -1.43 -2.64
C LEU A 34 2.75 -0.72 -3.58
N VAL A 35 1.67 -1.40 -3.93
CA VAL A 35 0.61 -0.85 -4.78
C VAL A 35 -0.58 -0.50 -3.89
N LEU A 36 -0.99 0.77 -3.92
CA LEU A 36 -2.21 1.27 -3.30
C LEU A 36 -3.20 1.60 -4.39
N VAL A 37 -4.45 1.16 -4.29
CA VAL A 37 -5.50 1.49 -5.26
C VAL A 37 -6.66 2.15 -4.54
N ASP A 38 -7.01 3.36 -4.96
CA ASP A 38 -8.23 4.01 -4.53
C ASP A 38 -9.44 3.23 -5.05
N ARG A 39 -10.26 2.68 -4.15
CA ARG A 39 -11.45 1.92 -4.56
C ARG A 39 -12.47 2.81 -5.28
N TYR A 40 -12.50 4.12 -5.01
CA TYR A 40 -13.45 5.04 -5.63
C TYR A 40 -13.11 5.29 -7.11
N ARG A 41 -11.89 5.78 -7.41
CA ARG A 41 -11.47 6.04 -8.81
C ARG A 41 -10.82 4.87 -9.55
N LYS A 42 -10.49 3.79 -8.86
CA LYS A 42 -9.67 2.67 -9.39
C LYS A 42 -8.28 3.13 -9.87
N THR A 43 -7.75 4.19 -9.27
CA THR A 43 -6.44 4.74 -9.63
C THR A 43 -5.35 4.15 -8.72
N PRO A 44 -4.27 3.59 -9.30
CA PRO A 44 -3.15 3.09 -8.52
C PRO A 44 -2.15 4.19 -8.15
N MET A 45 -1.57 4.08 -6.97
CA MET A 45 -0.36 4.73 -6.52
C MET A 45 0.68 3.64 -6.26
N ILE A 46 1.83 3.73 -6.91
CA ILE A 46 2.90 2.73 -6.81
C ILE A 46 4.05 3.34 -6.02
N LEU A 47 4.44 2.69 -4.93
CA LEU A 47 5.57 3.08 -4.10
C LEU A 47 6.71 2.06 -4.30
N PRO A 48 7.80 2.43 -4.99
CA PRO A 48 8.94 1.54 -5.15
C PRO A 48 9.71 1.40 -3.83
N CYS A 49 10.15 0.17 -3.56
CA CYS A 49 10.74 -0.24 -2.29
C CYS A 49 11.59 -1.52 -2.45
N HIS A 50 12.04 -2.05 -1.31
CA HIS A 50 12.78 -3.31 -1.24
C HIS A 50 11.89 -4.41 -0.66
N LYS A 51 12.00 -5.64 -1.18
CA LYS A 51 11.20 -6.80 -0.76
C LYS A 51 11.38 -7.16 0.73
N ASP A 52 12.51 -6.74 1.29
CA ASP A 52 12.99 -7.02 2.65
C ASP A 52 12.59 -5.91 3.65
N GLU A 53 11.75 -4.94 3.25
CA GLU A 53 11.14 -3.96 4.16
C GLU A 53 10.26 -4.63 5.22
N THR A 54 10.40 -4.15 6.46
CA THR A 54 9.61 -4.61 7.61
C THR A 54 8.21 -4.01 7.63
N ALA A 55 7.36 -4.47 8.55
CA ALA A 55 6.06 -3.85 8.79
C ALA A 55 6.18 -2.35 9.18
N MET A 56 7.19 -2.00 9.99
CA MET A 56 7.44 -0.61 10.39
C MET A 56 7.93 0.25 9.23
N ASP A 57 8.81 -0.29 8.37
CA ASP A 57 9.25 0.40 7.16
C ASP A 57 8.06 0.65 6.22
N THR A 58 7.20 -0.35 6.06
CA THR A 58 5.96 -0.26 5.27
C THR A 58 5.04 0.84 5.80
N ALA A 59 4.78 0.86 7.12
CA ALA A 59 3.94 1.87 7.76
C ALA A 59 4.52 3.28 7.59
N THR A 60 5.83 3.42 7.78
CA THR A 60 6.56 4.68 7.60
C THR A 60 6.51 5.16 6.15
N MET A 61 6.64 4.24 5.20
CA MET A 61 6.55 4.54 3.77
C MET A 61 5.14 5.02 3.41
N ILE A 62 4.09 4.35 3.87
CA ILE A 62 2.69 4.76 3.63
C ILE A 62 2.45 6.15 4.22
N TRP A 63 2.87 6.38 5.46
CA TRP A 63 2.68 7.66 6.13
C TRP A 63 3.35 8.82 5.37
N ASN A 64 4.62 8.64 5.00
CA ASN A 64 5.40 9.70 4.39
C ASN A 64 5.04 9.95 2.91
N LYS A 65 4.76 8.88 2.15
CA LYS A 65 4.60 8.96 0.69
C LYS A 65 3.14 8.91 0.21
N ALA A 66 2.27 8.17 0.89
CA ALA A 66 0.87 8.04 0.48
C ALA A 66 -0.02 9.05 1.20
N ILE A 67 -0.06 9.00 2.54
CA ILE A 67 -1.00 9.81 3.34
C ILE A 67 -0.82 11.31 3.12
N SER A 68 0.42 11.76 2.90
CA SER A 68 0.73 13.15 2.55
C SER A 68 0.04 13.64 1.26
N ASN A 69 -0.23 12.73 0.31
CA ASN A 69 -0.86 13.02 -0.97
C ASN A 69 -2.37 12.69 -1.01
N THR A 70 -2.79 11.65 -0.27
CA THR A 70 -4.14 11.08 -0.35
C THR A 70 -5.05 11.51 0.79
N GLY A 71 -4.48 11.95 1.91
CA GLY A 71 -5.17 11.97 3.20
C GLY A 71 -5.24 10.57 3.84
N LEU A 72 -5.93 10.47 4.97
CA LEU A 72 -6.08 9.23 5.73
C LEU A 72 -7.15 8.32 5.11
N PHE A 73 -6.81 7.03 4.99
CA PHE A 73 -7.75 5.99 4.60
C PHE A 73 -8.66 5.63 5.78
N GLN A 74 -9.95 5.41 5.53
CA GLN A 74 -10.86 4.88 6.56
C GLN A 74 -10.79 3.36 6.66
N ASN A 75 -10.61 2.69 5.52
CA ASN A 75 -10.44 1.24 5.46
C ASN A 75 -9.28 0.87 4.54
N ILE A 76 -8.54 -0.15 4.96
CA ILE A 76 -7.50 -0.79 4.16
C ILE A 76 -7.95 -2.22 3.88
N ILE A 77 -7.89 -2.62 2.61
CA ILE A 77 -8.14 -3.99 2.17
C ILE A 77 -6.82 -4.52 1.63
N SER A 78 -6.21 -5.44 2.36
CA SER A 78 -5.00 -6.13 1.94
C SER A 78 -5.19 -7.64 2.02
N ASP A 79 -4.20 -8.37 1.54
CA ASP A 79 -4.04 -9.78 1.87
C ASP A 79 -3.54 -9.95 3.31
N ARG A 80 -3.13 -11.18 3.66
CA ARG A 80 -2.59 -11.53 4.99
C ARG A 80 -1.05 -11.51 5.01
N ASP A 81 -0.42 -10.64 4.23
CA ASP A 81 1.02 -10.49 4.29
C ASP A 81 1.46 -10.05 5.71
N PRO A 82 2.51 -10.66 6.29
CA PRO A 82 3.01 -10.30 7.62
C PRO A 82 3.31 -8.81 7.79
N ARG A 83 3.64 -8.10 6.71
CA ARG A 83 3.87 -6.64 6.73
C ARG A 83 2.61 -5.84 7.05
N PHE A 84 1.41 -6.39 6.83
CA PHE A 84 0.13 -5.77 7.19
C PHE A 84 -0.45 -6.32 8.50
N THR A 85 -0.17 -7.57 8.85
CA THR A 85 -0.77 -8.23 10.02
C THR A 85 0.14 -8.29 11.24
N SER A 86 1.35 -7.73 11.16
CA SER A 86 2.29 -7.67 12.28
C SER A 86 1.67 -6.97 13.49
N ILE A 87 1.89 -7.55 14.67
CA ILE A 87 1.56 -6.94 15.97
C ILE A 87 2.71 -6.11 16.56
N LEU A 88 3.87 -6.16 15.89
CA LEU A 88 5.10 -5.47 16.24
C LEU A 88 5.08 -4.02 15.77
#